data_AF-A0A6G4X214-F1
#
_entry.id   AF-A0A6G4X214-F1
#
_cell.length_a   1.000
_cell.length_b   1.000
_cell.length_c   1.000
_cell.angle_alpha   90.00
_cell.angle_beta   90.00
_cell.angle_gamma   90.00
#
_symmetry.space_group_name_H-M   'P 1'
#
loop_
_entity.id
_entity.type
_entity.pdbx_description
1 polymer ?
#
loop_
_entity_poly.entity_id
_entity_poly.type
_entity_poly.pdbx_seq_one_letter_code
_entity_poly.pdbx_strand_id
1 'polypeptide(L)'
;AAGLEGLEGLEDVAWPPFADGPSEPPSDPALARLFPDAYGPGPDAEGLKPDELEDARAASSEFRRFTENDLRARKREDGLAVVRALDSLTPGDRGAVLTLTPDDSRRWLGTLNDLRLAIGTRLEVTDDDDGSGLYTLPDSDPRKPMVMAYLWLGGLQESLVETLTP
;
A
#
# COMPACT_ATOMS: atom_id res chain seq x y z
N ALA A 1 10.69 -0.27 29.62
CA ALA A 1 10.99 1.14 29.33
C ALA A 1 12.29 1.26 28.54
N ALA A 2 12.39 0.62 27.36
CA ALA A 2 13.60 0.61 26.54
C ALA A 2 13.25 0.50 25.04
N GLY A 3 12.34 1.36 24.56
CA GLY A 3 11.83 1.27 23.18
C GLY A 3 11.53 2.60 22.50
N LEU A 4 11.83 3.74 23.15
CA LEU A 4 11.54 5.07 22.59
C LEU A 4 12.79 5.89 22.26
N GLU A 5 13.99 5.41 22.62
CA GLU A 5 15.26 6.11 22.35
C GLU A 5 15.64 6.13 20.85
N GLY A 6 14.94 5.38 19.99
CA GLY A 6 15.21 5.31 18.55
C GLY A 6 14.40 6.28 17.68
N LEU A 7 13.51 7.09 18.27
CA LEU A 7 12.60 7.99 17.54
C LEU A 7 12.88 9.48 17.78
N GLU A 8 13.85 9.81 18.65
CA GLU A 8 14.30 11.18 18.85
C GLU A 8 14.92 11.72 17.55
N GLY A 9 14.28 12.75 16.97
CA GLY A 9 14.73 13.41 15.75
C GLY A 9 13.83 13.20 14.52
N LEU A 10 12.85 12.29 14.57
CA LEU A 10 11.83 12.19 13.50
C LEU A 10 10.81 13.33 13.55
N GLU A 11 10.65 13.95 14.73
CA GLU A 11 9.73 15.06 15.00
C GLU A 11 10.25 16.40 14.41
N ASP A 12 11.55 16.51 14.18
CA ASP A 12 12.22 17.73 13.67
C ASP A 12 12.51 17.68 12.16
N VAL A 13 12.04 16.64 11.44
CA VAL A 13 12.15 16.60 9.97
C VAL A 13 11.07 17.52 9.37
N ALA A 14 11.33 18.83 9.43
CA ALA A 14 10.62 19.81 8.64
C ALA A 14 11.09 19.68 7.18
N TRP A 15 10.28 19.02 6.35
CA TRP A 15 10.48 19.02 4.90
C TRP A 15 10.32 20.46 4.41
N PRO A 16 11.30 21.06 3.71
CA PRO A 16 11.11 22.40 3.16
C PRO A 16 9.88 22.38 2.23
N PRO A 17 9.09 23.46 2.18
CA PRO A 17 7.82 23.51 1.44
C PRO A 17 7.95 23.27 -0.08
N PHE A 18 9.17 23.07 -0.58
CA PHE A 18 9.53 22.82 -1.98
C PHE A 18 10.67 21.81 -2.14
N ALA A 19 10.82 20.81 -1.25
CA ALA A 19 11.64 19.68 -1.67
C ALA A 19 10.87 18.93 -2.76
N ASP A 20 11.31 19.15 -3.99
CA ASP A 20 10.82 18.47 -5.19
C ASP A 20 10.67 16.99 -4.90
N GLY A 21 9.45 16.47 -5.03
CA GLY A 21 9.19 15.03 -5.00
C GLY A 21 9.99 14.31 -6.09
N PRO A 22 10.03 12.97 -6.04
CA PRO A 22 10.75 12.20 -7.05
C PRO A 22 10.24 12.53 -8.46
N SER A 23 11.15 12.62 -9.43
CA SER A 23 10.83 12.82 -10.85
C SER A 23 10.65 11.49 -11.58
N GLU A 24 11.27 10.42 -11.07
CA GLU A 24 11.22 9.08 -11.67
C GLU A 24 10.36 8.13 -10.82
N PRO A 25 9.72 7.13 -11.43
CA PRO A 25 9.04 6.08 -10.69
C PRO A 25 9.99 5.30 -9.76
N PRO A 26 9.49 4.77 -8.64
CA PRO A 26 10.27 3.89 -7.79
C PRO A 26 10.78 2.68 -8.57
N SER A 27 12.04 2.30 -8.33
CA SER A 27 12.63 1.10 -8.94
C SER A 27 12.15 -0.21 -8.31
N ASP A 28 11.70 -0.18 -7.04
CA ASP A 28 11.05 -1.33 -6.40
C ASP A 28 9.65 -1.52 -7.00
N PRO A 29 9.33 -2.69 -7.57
CA PRO A 29 8.04 -2.92 -8.22
C PRO A 29 6.82 -2.72 -7.30
N ALA A 30 6.94 -3.05 -6.02
CA ALA A 30 5.84 -2.87 -5.09
C ALA A 30 5.62 -1.39 -4.79
N LEU A 31 6.69 -0.61 -4.64
CA LEU A 31 6.57 0.85 -4.53
C LEU A 31 6.03 1.45 -5.84
N ALA A 32 6.47 0.99 -7.00
CA ALA A 32 5.93 1.45 -8.29
C ALA A 32 4.42 1.20 -8.40
N ARG A 33 3.92 0.07 -7.88
CA ARG A 33 2.47 -0.21 -7.83
C ARG A 33 1.71 0.66 -6.83
N LEU A 34 2.35 1.11 -5.76
CA LEU A 34 1.76 2.05 -4.79
C LEU A 34 1.79 3.51 -5.25
N PHE A 35 2.73 3.86 -6.15
CA PHE A 35 2.95 5.19 -6.70
C PHE A 35 3.01 5.14 -8.24
N PRO A 36 1.90 4.73 -8.90
CA PRO A 36 1.86 4.58 -10.34
C PRO A 36 1.99 5.94 -11.06
N ASP A 37 2.38 5.90 -12.32
CA ASP A 37 2.33 7.08 -13.18
C ASP A 37 0.87 7.51 -13.40
N ALA A 38 0.63 8.82 -13.35
CA ALA A 38 -0.71 9.38 -13.53
C ALA A 38 -1.17 9.39 -15.00
N TYR A 39 -0.21 9.40 -15.94
CA TYR A 39 -0.47 9.54 -17.37
C TYR A 39 0.18 8.43 -18.24
N GLY A 40 0.54 7.26 -17.68
CA GLY A 40 1.02 6.07 -18.44
C GLY A 40 1.36 4.84 -17.56
N PRO A 41 1.96 3.75 -18.10
CA PRO A 41 1.31 2.79 -19.00
C PRO A 41 0.22 1.98 -18.29
N GLY A 42 -0.94 2.60 -18.06
CA GLY A 42 -2.20 1.89 -17.81
C GLY A 42 -2.87 1.51 -19.14
N PRO A 43 -4.09 0.92 -19.12
CA PRO A 43 -4.86 0.63 -20.32
C PRO A 43 -5.06 1.86 -21.22
N ASP A 44 -5.06 3.07 -20.65
CA ASP A 44 -5.22 4.33 -21.37
C ASP A 44 -3.98 4.74 -22.21
N ALA A 45 -2.83 4.08 -22.02
CA ALA A 45 -1.60 4.35 -22.76
C ALA A 45 -1.35 3.39 -23.94
N GLU A 46 -2.16 2.32 -24.05
CA GLU A 46 -2.07 1.40 -25.19
C GLU A 46 -2.44 2.14 -26.48
N GLY A 47 -1.45 2.34 -27.36
CA GLY A 47 -1.64 2.98 -28.66
C GLY A 47 -1.10 4.41 -28.78
N LEU A 48 -0.46 4.96 -27.74
CA LEU A 48 0.25 6.23 -27.85
C LEU A 48 1.46 6.13 -28.79
N LYS A 49 1.68 7.19 -29.58
CA LYS A 49 2.88 7.34 -30.40
C LYS A 49 4.10 7.66 -29.52
N PRO A 50 5.33 7.52 -30.05
CA PRO A 50 6.54 7.77 -29.27
C PRO A 50 6.65 9.17 -28.66
N ASP A 51 6.20 10.20 -29.37
CA ASP A 51 6.14 11.60 -28.91
C ASP A 51 5.09 11.77 -27.80
N GLU A 52 3.90 11.21 -27.99
CA GLU A 52 2.83 11.23 -26.98
C GLU A 52 3.23 10.48 -25.69
N LEU A 53 4.04 9.42 -25.81
CA LEU A 53 4.59 8.68 -24.67
C LEU A 53 5.66 9.48 -23.92
N GLU A 54 6.46 10.29 -24.61
CA GLU A 54 7.43 11.18 -23.99
C GLU A 54 6.73 12.29 -23.21
N ASP A 55 5.71 12.92 -23.79
CA ASP A 55 4.89 13.94 -23.13
C ASP A 55 4.18 13.37 -21.89
N ALA A 56 3.61 12.16 -22.00
CA ALA A 56 2.99 11.45 -20.89
C ALA A 56 3.95 11.16 -19.71
N ARG A 57 5.20 10.77 -20.01
CA ARG A 57 6.24 10.58 -19.00
C ARG A 57 6.63 11.90 -18.34
N ALA A 58 6.80 12.96 -19.12
CA ALA A 58 7.11 14.29 -18.58
C ALA A 58 6.00 14.80 -17.66
N ALA A 59 4.74 14.65 -18.07
CA ALA A 59 3.57 14.99 -17.26
C ALA A 59 3.48 14.16 -15.97
N SER A 60 3.77 12.85 -16.04
CA SER A 60 3.79 11.96 -14.87
C SER A 60 4.90 12.34 -13.89
N SER A 61 6.09 12.70 -14.39
CA SER A 61 7.19 13.22 -13.56
C SER A 61 6.81 14.50 -12.83
N GLU A 62 6.17 15.46 -13.51
CA GLU A 62 5.73 16.71 -12.87
C GLU A 62 4.63 16.46 -11.82
N PHE A 63 3.66 15.61 -12.14
CA PHE A 63 2.62 15.22 -11.21
C PHE A 63 3.21 14.57 -9.94
N ARG A 64 4.18 13.67 -10.12
CA ARG A 64 4.88 12.98 -9.04
C ARG A 64 5.62 13.96 -8.13
N ARG A 65 6.36 14.89 -8.73
CA ARG A 65 7.11 15.94 -8.03
C ARG A 65 6.24 16.73 -7.05
N PHE A 66 4.97 16.96 -7.41
CA PHE A 66 4.04 17.73 -6.61
C PHE A 66 3.17 16.91 -5.64
N THR A 67 2.96 15.62 -5.89
CA THR A 67 1.92 14.84 -5.16
C THR A 67 2.48 13.68 -4.35
N GLU A 68 3.62 13.10 -4.75
CA GLU A 68 4.05 11.82 -4.18
C GLU A 68 4.50 11.95 -2.72
N ASN A 69 5.13 13.07 -2.34
CA ASN A 69 5.56 13.29 -0.96
C ASN A 69 4.37 13.31 0.02
N ASP A 70 3.28 13.99 -0.35
CA ASP A 70 2.06 14.03 0.46
C ASP A 70 1.40 12.66 0.53
N LEU A 71 1.36 11.93 -0.60
CA LEU A 71 0.84 10.57 -0.65
C LEU A 71 1.65 9.61 0.24
N ARG A 72 2.98 9.70 0.21
CA ARG A 72 3.90 8.94 1.08
C ARG A 72 3.67 9.27 2.54
N ALA A 73 3.56 10.55 2.89
CA ALA A 73 3.31 11.00 4.25
C ALA A 73 1.99 10.42 4.79
N ARG A 74 0.92 10.48 3.99
CA ARG A 74 -0.38 9.93 4.35
C ARG A 74 -0.35 8.41 4.54
N LYS A 75 0.22 7.65 3.59
CA LYS A 75 0.36 6.19 3.71
C LYS A 75 1.15 5.79 4.97
N ARG A 76 2.21 6.54 5.29
CA ARG A 76 2.99 6.34 6.53
C ARG A 76 2.16 6.62 7.77
N GLU A 77 1.41 7.72 7.80
CA GLU A 77 0.54 8.05 8.94
C GLU A 77 -0.53 6.99 9.17
N ASP A 78 -1.18 6.52 8.09
CA ASP A 78 -2.21 5.48 8.13
C ASP A 78 -1.63 4.16 8.65
N GLY A 79 -0.47 3.74 8.13
CA GLY A 79 0.22 2.53 8.61
C GLY A 79 0.63 2.63 10.09
N LEU A 80 1.14 3.78 10.52
CA LEU A 80 1.45 4.00 11.95
C LEU A 80 0.20 4.00 12.82
N ALA A 81 -0.95 4.47 12.33
CA ALA A 81 -2.21 4.40 13.05
C ALA A 81 -2.66 2.93 13.24
N VAL A 82 -2.51 2.09 12.21
CA VAL A 82 -2.77 0.64 12.30
C VAL A 82 -1.87 -0.02 13.35
N VAL A 83 -0.56 0.26 13.32
CA VAL A 83 0.40 -0.30 14.30
C VAL A 83 0.04 0.13 15.72
N ARG A 84 -0.20 1.43 15.95
CA ARG A 84 -0.58 1.94 17.27
C ARG A 84 -1.90 1.33 17.77
N ALA A 85 -2.88 1.15 16.89
CA ALA A 85 -4.14 0.52 17.24
C ALA A 85 -3.91 -0.93 17.69
N LEU A 86 -3.09 -1.70 16.96
CA LEU A 86 -2.71 -3.06 17.34
C LEU A 86 -1.92 -3.12 18.65
N ASP A 87 -0.95 -2.22 18.86
CA ASP A 87 -0.14 -2.16 20.07
C ASP A 87 -0.96 -1.80 21.32
N SER A 88 -2.07 -1.08 21.15
CA SER A 88 -2.98 -0.73 22.23
C SER A 88 -3.84 -1.90 22.72
N LEU A 89 -3.87 -3.01 21.98
CA LEU A 89 -4.72 -4.14 22.28
C LEU A 89 -4.19 -4.94 23.47
N THR A 90 -5.07 -5.23 24.42
CA THR A 90 -4.81 -6.19 25.49
C THR A 90 -5.49 -7.52 25.16
N PRO A 91 -4.74 -8.61 24.95
CA PRO A 91 -5.33 -9.92 24.69
C PRO A 91 -6.14 -10.41 25.90
N GLY A 92 -7.38 -10.85 25.66
CA GLY A 92 -8.15 -11.64 26.62
C GLY A 92 -8.13 -13.13 26.28
N ASP A 93 -8.91 -13.93 27.01
CA ASP A 93 -8.98 -15.39 26.85
C ASP A 93 -9.39 -15.86 25.44
N ARG A 94 -10.11 -15.01 24.69
CA ARG A 94 -10.56 -15.27 23.32
C ARG A 94 -9.85 -14.40 22.27
N GLY A 95 -8.74 -13.78 22.64
CA GLY A 95 -8.02 -12.81 21.81
C GLY A 95 -8.36 -11.37 22.15
N ALA A 96 -7.85 -10.43 21.35
CA ALA A 96 -8.10 -9.00 21.50
C ALA A 96 -9.27 -8.55 20.61
N VAL A 97 -10.02 -7.53 21.08
CA VAL A 97 -11.10 -6.89 20.32
C VAL A 97 -10.62 -5.51 19.88
N LEU A 98 -10.59 -5.29 18.57
CA LEU A 98 -10.30 -3.99 17.97
C LEU A 98 -11.61 -3.33 17.53
N THR A 99 -11.91 -2.17 18.10
CA THR A 99 -13.07 -1.36 17.71
C THR A 99 -12.58 -0.18 16.89
N LEU A 100 -13.07 -0.04 15.66
CA LEU A 100 -12.67 1.03 14.75
C LEU A 100 -13.77 2.08 14.63
N THR A 101 -13.38 3.35 14.66
CA THR A 101 -14.27 4.44 14.22
C THR A 101 -14.36 4.43 12.68
N PRO A 102 -15.35 5.11 12.06
CA PRO A 102 -15.42 5.21 10.60
C PRO A 102 -14.15 5.76 9.95
N ASP A 103 -13.46 6.69 10.62
CA ASP A 103 -12.19 7.25 10.13
C ASP A 103 -11.04 6.25 10.27
N ASP A 104 -10.97 5.52 11.39
CA ASP A 104 -9.99 4.44 11.55
C ASP A 104 -10.21 3.34 10.50
N SER A 105 -11.47 2.96 10.23
CA SER A 105 -11.80 1.99 9.19
C SER A 105 -11.26 2.40 7.82
N ARG A 106 -11.30 3.70 7.47
CA ARG A 106 -10.72 4.20 6.21
C ARG A 106 -9.20 4.08 6.19
N ARG A 107 -8.52 4.42 7.30
CA ARG A 107 -7.06 4.27 7.44
C ARG A 107 -6.63 2.80 7.34
N TRP A 108 -7.41 1.91 7.97
CA TRP A 108 -7.23 0.46 7.89
C TRP A 108 -7.45 -0.07 6.48
N LEU A 109 -8.50 0.34 5.77
CA LEU A 109 -8.73 -0.05 4.38
C LEU A 109 -7.56 0.36 3.47
N GLY A 110 -7.08 1.60 3.58
CA GLY A 110 -5.93 2.07 2.80
C GLY A 110 -4.68 1.24 3.07
N THR A 111 -4.39 0.97 4.36
CA THR A 111 -3.22 0.19 4.76
C THR A 111 -3.31 -1.28 4.32
N LEU A 112 -4.48 -1.92 4.50
CA LEU A 112 -4.70 -3.31 4.07
C LEU A 112 -4.56 -3.45 2.55
N ASN A 113 -5.10 -2.48 1.80
CA ASN A 113 -4.95 -2.44 0.35
C ASN A 113 -3.47 -2.29 -0.06
N ASP A 114 -2.73 -1.39 0.58
CA ASP A 114 -1.31 -1.18 0.28
C ASP A 114 -0.47 -2.43 0.57
N LEU A 115 -0.74 -3.12 1.69
CA LEU A 115 -0.11 -4.40 2.01
C LEU A 115 -0.45 -5.47 0.96
N ARG A 116 -1.73 -5.54 0.55
CA ARG A 116 -2.19 -6.48 -0.46
C ARG A 116 -1.52 -6.23 -1.81
N LEU A 117 -1.44 -4.98 -2.26
CA LEU A 117 -0.75 -4.59 -3.50
C LEU A 117 0.75 -4.94 -3.44
N ALA A 118 1.40 -4.65 -2.32
CA ALA A 118 2.82 -4.92 -2.13
C ALA A 118 3.14 -6.43 -2.12
N ILE A 119 2.28 -7.25 -1.50
CA ILE A 119 2.43 -8.71 -1.51
C ILE A 119 2.09 -9.27 -2.88
N GLY A 120 0.96 -8.86 -3.47
CA GLY A 120 0.53 -9.30 -4.80
C GLY A 120 1.59 -9.03 -5.88
N THR A 121 2.26 -7.88 -5.81
CA THR A 121 3.37 -7.55 -6.72
C THR A 121 4.54 -8.54 -6.58
N ARG A 122 4.92 -8.90 -5.35
CA ARG A 122 6.01 -9.85 -5.08
C ARG A 122 5.65 -11.29 -5.43
N LEU A 123 4.36 -11.59 -5.42
CA LEU A 123 3.80 -12.87 -5.86
C LEU A 123 3.56 -12.91 -7.37
N GLU A 124 3.81 -11.80 -8.09
CA GLU A 124 3.56 -11.65 -9.53
C GLU A 124 2.10 -11.93 -9.93
N VAL A 125 1.16 -11.56 -9.05
CA VAL A 125 -0.29 -11.70 -9.33
C VAL A 125 -0.69 -10.70 -10.41
N THR A 126 -1.21 -11.21 -11.52
CA THR A 126 -1.72 -10.42 -12.66
C THR A 126 -3.24 -10.51 -12.77
N ASP A 127 -3.87 -9.62 -13.54
CA ASP A 127 -5.33 -9.62 -13.72
C ASP A 127 -5.84 -10.89 -14.45
N ASP A 128 -4.98 -11.54 -15.23
CA ASP A 128 -5.25 -12.84 -15.89
C ASP A 128 -5.13 -14.05 -14.96
N ASP A 129 -4.63 -13.84 -13.73
CA ASP A 129 -4.47 -14.91 -12.75
C ASP A 129 -5.85 -15.12 -12.12
N ASP A 130 -6.60 -16.12 -12.61
CA ASP A 130 -7.93 -16.52 -12.12
C ASP A 130 -7.92 -17.06 -10.67
N GLY A 131 -6.83 -16.82 -9.94
CA GLY A 131 -6.55 -17.26 -8.58
C GLY A 131 -6.27 -18.75 -8.46
N SER A 132 -6.59 -19.56 -9.47
CA SER A 132 -6.57 -21.02 -9.38
C SER A 132 -5.17 -21.57 -9.07
N GLY A 133 -4.12 -20.94 -9.59
CA GLY A 133 -2.73 -21.30 -9.31
C GLY A 133 -2.28 -20.98 -7.88
N LEU A 134 -2.76 -19.87 -7.30
CA LEU A 134 -2.42 -19.45 -5.94
C LEU A 134 -3.10 -20.34 -4.88
N TYR A 135 -4.35 -20.75 -5.13
CA TYR A 135 -5.11 -21.60 -4.20
C TYR A 135 -4.66 -23.06 -4.19
N THR A 136 -3.89 -23.51 -5.19
CA THR A 136 -3.52 -24.92 -5.38
C THR A 136 -2.05 -25.22 -5.09
N LEU A 137 -1.31 -24.27 -4.52
CA LEU A 137 0.10 -24.46 -4.21
C LEU A 137 0.33 -25.61 -3.21
N PRO A 138 1.30 -26.51 -3.48
CA PRO A 138 1.70 -27.55 -2.54
C PRO A 138 2.12 -26.97 -1.18
N ASP A 139 1.93 -27.73 -0.10
CA ASP A 139 2.35 -27.31 1.25
C ASP A 139 3.85 -26.99 1.36
N SER A 140 4.66 -27.59 0.50
CA SER A 140 6.11 -27.37 0.42
C SER A 140 6.52 -26.13 -0.38
N ASP A 141 5.59 -25.43 -1.05
CA ASP A 141 5.93 -24.26 -1.85
C ASP A 141 6.36 -23.10 -0.93
N PRO A 142 7.56 -22.51 -1.13
CA PRO A 142 8.07 -21.44 -0.28
C PRO A 142 7.22 -20.16 -0.33
N ARG A 143 6.39 -19.97 -1.37
CA ARG A 143 5.49 -18.80 -1.51
C ARG A 143 4.23 -18.94 -0.66
N LYS A 144 3.89 -20.15 -0.20
CA LYS A 144 2.63 -20.45 0.48
C LYS A 144 2.32 -19.53 1.66
N PRO A 145 3.27 -19.19 2.57
CA PRO A 145 2.99 -18.25 3.66
C PRO A 145 2.58 -16.86 3.16
N MET A 146 3.23 -16.34 2.12
CA MET A 146 2.89 -15.04 1.55
C MET A 146 1.53 -15.07 0.83
N VAL A 147 1.22 -16.17 0.14
CA VAL A 147 -0.11 -16.37 -0.48
C VAL A 147 -1.20 -16.42 0.59
N MET A 148 -0.97 -17.15 1.69
CA MET A 148 -1.92 -17.18 2.80
C MET A 148 -2.16 -15.79 3.40
N ALA A 149 -1.10 -15.00 3.59
CA ALA A 149 -1.22 -13.61 4.05
C ALA A 149 -2.01 -12.75 3.06
N TYR A 150 -1.71 -12.84 1.76
CA TYR A 150 -2.42 -12.13 0.70
C TYR A 150 -3.93 -12.42 0.71
N LEU A 151 -4.30 -13.70 0.78
CA LEU A 151 -5.70 -14.14 0.80
C LEU A 151 -6.41 -13.71 2.08
N TRP A 152 -5.76 -13.86 3.23
CA TRP A 152 -6.31 -13.45 4.51
C TRP A 152 -6.55 -11.93 4.57
N LEU A 153 -5.59 -11.12 4.10
CA LEU A 153 -5.76 -9.66 4.00
C LEU A 153 -6.91 -9.30 3.07
N GLY A 154 -7.11 -10.06 1.98
CA GLY A 154 -8.24 -9.89 1.08
C GLY A 154 -9.58 -10.08 1.77
N GLY A 155 -9.75 -11.19 2.50
CA GLY A 155 -10.97 -11.46 3.27
C GLY A 155 -11.17 -10.45 4.41
N LEU A 156 -10.09 -10.02 5.08
CA LEU A 156 -10.18 -8.99 6.11
C LEU A 156 -10.65 -7.65 5.53
N GLN A 157 -10.09 -7.24 4.39
CA GLN A 157 -10.49 -6.01 3.70
C GLN A 157 -11.96 -6.07 3.24
N GLU A 158 -12.40 -7.20 2.67
CA GLU A 158 -13.80 -7.45 2.30
C GLU A 158 -14.72 -7.31 3.51
N SER A 159 -14.42 -8.00 4.62
CA SER A 159 -15.22 -7.91 5.84
C SER A 159 -15.32 -6.48 6.40
N LEU A 160 -14.25 -5.69 6.29
CA LEU A 160 -14.25 -4.29 6.72
C LEU A 160 -15.09 -3.41 5.80
N VAL A 161 -15.04 -3.63 4.48
CA VAL A 161 -15.91 -2.94 3.52
C VAL A 161 -17.38 -3.22 3.81
N GLU A 162 -17.75 -4.48 4.08
CA GLU A 162 -19.12 -4.86 4.42
C GLU A 162 -19.66 -4.09 5.63
N THR A 163 -18.82 -3.79 6.63
CA THR A 163 -19.24 -2.98 7.79
C THR A 163 -19.52 -1.51 7.47
N LEU A 164 -19.01 -1.00 6.35
CA LEU A 164 -19.14 0.40 5.93
C LEU A 164 -20.22 0.60 4.86
N THR A 165 -20.63 -0.47 4.19
CA THR A 165 -21.74 -0.47 3.24
C THR A 165 -23.07 -0.69 3.97
N PRO A 166 -24.09 0.15 3.71
CA PRO A 166 -25.39 0.08 4.38
C PRO A 166 -26.23 -1.14 3.99
#